data_AF-A0A371DVD2-F1
#
_entry.id   AF-A0A371DVD2-F1
#
_cell.length_a   1.000
_cell.length_b   1.000
_cell.length_c   1.000
_cell.angle_alpha   90.00
_cell.angle_beta   90.00
_cell.angle_gamma   90.00
#
_symmetry.space_group_name_H-M   'P 1'
#
loop_
_entity.id
_entity.type
_entity.pdbx_description
1 polymer ?
#
loop_
_entity_poly.entity_id
_entity_poly.type
_entity_poly.pdbx_seq_one_letter_code
_entity_poly.pdbx_strand_id
1 'polypeptide(L)'
;MTKQTIIPLPQYPEILIALDLMSTRPAKFHWFLYVPDSPQTGSAAGTKLHAVTNGLQGDDKSWSYDRTGLDLSTSPAVAAAAVIGRLPEGRTVDDLDMLLQKIPMSTPDMDKGREPAWTCRVWIREALRHMHANAWVVCEDVDAMEAEMWRHGKEAAAAIEADTFTMAMLHTAAHSHPV
;
A
#
# COMPACT_ATOMS: atom_id res chain seq x y z
N MET A 1 21.65 -17.12 -1.56
CA MET A 1 20.18 -17.13 -1.46
C MET A 1 19.76 -15.78 -0.90
N THR A 2 18.95 -15.02 -1.64
CA THR A 2 18.40 -13.75 -1.15
C THR A 2 17.42 -14.05 -0.02
N LYS A 3 17.59 -13.42 1.15
CA LYS A 3 16.69 -13.62 2.30
C LYS A 3 15.33 -13.01 1.95
N GLN A 4 14.28 -13.82 1.92
CA GLN A 4 12.93 -13.33 1.72
C GLN A 4 12.53 -12.37 2.84
N THR A 5 11.87 -11.27 2.49
CA THR A 5 11.48 -10.21 3.42
C THR A 5 10.00 -10.23 3.77
N ILE A 6 9.17 -11.03 3.08
CA ILE A 6 7.74 -11.18 3.34
C ILE A 6 7.26 -12.63 3.20
N ILE A 7 6.35 -13.07 4.07
CA ILE A 7 5.69 -14.39 3.98
C ILE A 7 4.19 -14.36 4.31
N PRO A 8 3.35 -15.19 3.66
CA PRO A 8 3.64 -15.89 2.40
C PRO A 8 3.95 -14.89 1.27
N LEU A 9 4.49 -15.38 0.14
CA LEU A 9 4.65 -14.54 -1.04
C LEU A 9 3.29 -14.12 -1.59
N PRO A 10 3.12 -12.86 -2.02
CA PRO A 10 1.90 -12.40 -2.64
C PRO A 10 1.67 -13.10 -3.98
N GLN A 11 0.42 -13.34 -4.35
CA GLN A 11 0.08 -14.13 -5.53
C GLN A 11 -0.75 -13.32 -6.52
N TYR A 12 -0.43 -13.40 -7.81
CA TYR A 12 -1.34 -12.86 -8.82
C TYR A 12 -2.69 -13.58 -8.79
N PRO A 13 -3.85 -12.89 -8.89
CA PRO A 13 -4.02 -11.45 -9.17
C PRO A 13 -4.38 -10.61 -7.92
N GLU A 14 -3.74 -10.84 -6.78
CA GLU A 14 -4.03 -10.09 -5.55
C GLU A 14 -3.69 -8.60 -5.67
N ILE A 15 -4.50 -7.77 -5.02
CA ILE A 15 -4.22 -6.35 -4.81
C ILE A 15 -3.92 -6.17 -3.33
N LEU A 16 -2.78 -5.57 -3.03
CA LEU A 16 -2.28 -5.39 -1.67
C LEU A 16 -2.17 -3.91 -1.32
N ILE A 17 -2.36 -3.58 -0.04
CA ILE A 17 -1.72 -2.42 0.58
C ILE A 17 -0.46 -2.90 1.26
N ALA A 18 0.64 -2.18 1.07
CA ALA A 18 1.90 -2.44 1.76
C ALA A 18 2.47 -1.15 2.36
N LEU A 19 3.26 -1.34 3.43
CA LEU A 19 3.88 -0.29 4.22
C LEU A 19 5.40 -0.46 4.18
N ASP A 20 6.10 0.52 3.64
CA ASP A 20 7.55 0.65 3.81
C ASP A 20 7.83 1.45 5.08
N LEU A 21 8.68 0.95 5.98
CA LEU A 21 9.10 1.67 7.18
C LEU A 21 10.00 2.85 6.82
N MET A 22 9.66 4.04 7.32
CA MET A 22 10.50 5.25 7.23
C MET A 22 11.20 5.59 8.55
N SER A 23 10.53 5.35 9.68
CA SER A 23 11.06 5.58 11.02
C SER A 23 10.30 4.74 12.03
N THR A 24 10.97 4.22 13.05
CA THR A 24 10.36 3.52 14.18
C THR A 24 9.93 4.47 15.31
N ARG A 25 10.52 5.66 15.40
CA ARG A 25 10.33 6.61 16.52
C ARG A 25 10.13 8.07 16.04
N PRO A 26 8.88 8.56 15.97
CA PRO A 26 7.64 7.77 15.99
C PRO A 26 7.51 6.91 14.74
N ALA A 27 6.69 5.86 14.80
CA ALA A 27 6.41 5.01 13.65
C ALA A 27 5.87 5.83 12.46
N LYS A 28 6.57 5.77 11.33
CA LYS A 28 6.21 6.43 10.07
C LYS A 28 6.38 5.45 8.94
N PHE A 29 5.40 5.42 8.04
CA PHE A 29 5.36 4.50 6.90
C PHE A 29 5.10 5.26 5.62
N HIS A 30 5.67 4.75 4.54
CA HIS A 30 5.27 5.07 3.18
C HIS A 30 4.26 4.02 2.71
N TRP A 31 3.08 4.47 2.30
CA TRP A 31 1.97 3.59 1.95
C TRP A 31 1.86 3.47 0.43
N PHE A 32 1.62 2.26 -0.06
CA PHE A 32 1.47 2.00 -1.49
C PHE A 32 0.54 0.83 -1.77
N LEU A 33 -0.02 0.81 -2.98
CA LEU A 33 -0.68 -0.36 -3.53
C LEU A 33 0.32 -1.21 -4.30
N TYR A 34 0.11 -2.51 -4.30
CA TYR A 34 0.96 -3.46 -5.00
C TYR A 34 0.15 -4.58 -5.63
N VAL A 35 0.50 -4.94 -6.87
CA VAL A 35 -0.10 -6.06 -7.60
C VAL A 35 1.04 -6.94 -8.12
N PRO A 36 1.13 -8.22 -7.71
CA PRO A 36 2.12 -9.15 -8.26
C PRO A 36 1.98 -9.27 -9.78
N ASP A 37 3.07 -9.55 -10.48
CA ASP A 37 3.01 -9.97 -11.87
C ASP A 37 2.47 -11.41 -11.97
N SER A 38 1.94 -11.77 -13.14
CA SER A 38 1.51 -13.14 -13.43
C SER A 38 2.64 -14.15 -13.09
N PRO A 39 2.31 -15.34 -12.55
CA PRO A 39 3.24 -16.15 -11.79
C PRO A 39 4.58 -16.40 -12.51
N GLN A 40 5.66 -15.92 -11.90
CA GLN A 40 7.01 -16.41 -12.14
C GLN A 40 7.48 -17.10 -10.85
N THR A 41 7.90 -18.36 -10.95
CA THR A 41 8.27 -19.18 -9.79
C THR A 41 9.35 -18.51 -8.94
N GLY A 42 9.06 -18.24 -7.67
CA GLY A 42 10.05 -17.78 -6.68
C GLY A 42 10.33 -16.27 -6.65
N SER A 43 9.58 -15.46 -7.40
CA SER A 43 9.65 -13.99 -7.32
C SER A 43 8.32 -13.42 -6.87
N ALA A 44 8.37 -12.31 -6.14
CA ALA A 44 7.24 -11.41 -5.95
C ALA A 44 7.52 -10.11 -6.71
N ALA A 45 7.93 -10.22 -7.97
CA ALA A 45 7.92 -9.10 -8.90
C ALA A 45 6.48 -8.65 -9.14
N GLY A 46 6.29 -7.35 -9.24
CA GLY A 46 4.98 -6.76 -9.49
C GLY A 46 5.06 -5.25 -9.64
N THR A 47 3.89 -4.64 -9.74
CA THR A 47 3.74 -3.20 -9.92
C THR A 47 3.36 -2.53 -8.60
N LYS A 48 4.12 -1.51 -8.23
CA LYS A 48 3.86 -0.59 -7.13
C LYS A 48 3.20 0.69 -7.65
N LEU A 49 2.10 1.09 -7.02
CA LEU A 49 1.29 2.26 -7.37
C LEU A 49 1.15 3.14 -6.11
N HIS A 50 1.59 4.40 -6.17
CA HIS A 50 1.63 5.27 -4.99
C HIS A 50 1.68 6.75 -5.31
N ALA A 51 1.36 7.57 -4.31
CA ALA A 51 1.73 8.99 -4.32
C ALA A 51 3.12 9.16 -3.69
N VAL A 52 4.01 9.85 -4.38
CA VAL A 52 5.38 10.16 -3.94
C VAL A 52 5.58 11.66 -3.82
N THR A 53 6.59 12.04 -3.05
CA THR A 53 7.06 13.43 -2.98
C THR A 53 8.32 13.60 -3.82
N ASN A 54 8.59 14.81 -4.29
CA ASN A 54 9.89 15.18 -4.86
C ASN A 54 11.07 15.15 -3.84
N GLY A 55 10.85 14.71 -2.60
CA GLY A 55 11.86 14.63 -1.54
C GLY A 55 12.15 15.96 -0.84
N LEU A 56 11.54 17.06 -1.31
CA LEU A 56 11.70 18.39 -0.71
C LEU A 56 10.74 18.60 0.47
N GLN A 57 11.00 19.66 1.25
CA GLN A 57 10.22 20.04 2.42
C GLN A 57 9.63 21.45 2.25
N GLY A 58 8.66 21.82 3.09
CA GLY A 58 8.03 23.13 3.05
C GLY A 58 7.26 23.39 1.76
N ASP A 59 7.33 24.63 1.27
CA ASP A 59 6.59 25.09 0.08
C ASP A 59 7.10 24.44 -1.22
N ASP A 60 8.33 23.94 -1.25
CA ASP A 60 8.91 23.24 -2.40
C ASP A 60 8.44 21.78 -2.52
N LYS A 61 7.74 21.28 -1.51
CA LYS A 61 7.24 19.90 -1.50
C LYS A 61 6.09 19.76 -2.49
N SER A 62 6.31 18.97 -3.53
CA SER A 62 5.27 18.59 -4.48
C SER A 62 4.99 17.09 -4.41
N TRP A 63 3.72 16.75 -4.61
CA TRP A 63 3.25 15.37 -4.68
C TRP A 63 2.94 15.00 -6.13
N SER A 64 3.27 13.77 -6.49
CA SER A 64 2.95 13.19 -7.79
C SER A 64 2.55 11.73 -7.64
N TYR A 65 1.79 11.23 -8.60
CA TYR A 65 1.56 9.81 -8.75
C TYR A 65 2.79 9.16 -9.39
N ASP A 66 3.10 7.93 -8.98
CA ASP A 66 4.17 7.13 -9.54
C ASP A 66 3.75 5.66 -9.68
N ARG A 67 4.28 5.02 -10.72
CA ARG A 67 4.07 3.62 -11.05
C ARG A 67 5.43 2.99 -11.36
N THR A 68 5.85 2.05 -10.54
CA THR A 68 7.18 1.44 -10.64
C THR A 68 7.13 -0.07 -10.44
N GLY A 69 8.13 -0.77 -10.98
CA GLY A 69 8.33 -2.20 -10.69
C GLY A 69 8.95 -2.39 -9.30
N LEU A 70 8.53 -3.42 -8.59
CA LEU A 70 9.08 -3.80 -7.29
C LEU A 70 9.07 -5.32 -7.13
N ASP A 71 10.18 -5.89 -6.64
CA ASP A 71 10.16 -7.25 -6.08
C ASP A 71 9.92 -7.17 -4.56
N LEU A 72 8.67 -7.43 -4.14
CA LEU A 72 8.26 -7.32 -2.75
C LEU A 72 8.97 -8.34 -1.85
N SER A 73 9.41 -9.48 -2.42
CA SER A 73 10.08 -10.56 -1.66
C SER A 73 11.49 -10.22 -1.22
N THR A 74 12.07 -9.18 -1.82
CA THR A 74 13.45 -8.75 -1.53
C THR A 74 13.53 -7.32 -1.02
N SER A 75 12.40 -6.61 -0.92
CA SER A 75 12.38 -5.24 -0.40
C SER A 75 12.62 -5.23 1.11
N PRO A 76 13.74 -4.66 1.60
CA PRO A 76 14.04 -4.62 3.03
C PRO A 76 13.22 -3.57 3.77
N ALA A 77 12.55 -2.67 3.04
CA ALA A 77 11.76 -1.61 3.63
C ALA A 77 10.36 -2.07 4.07
N VAL A 78 9.85 -3.16 3.50
CA VAL A 78 8.48 -3.63 3.77
C VAL A 78 8.36 -4.08 5.22
N ALA A 79 7.50 -3.40 5.97
CA ALA A 79 7.18 -3.70 7.35
C ALA A 79 5.92 -4.55 7.49
N ALA A 80 4.92 -4.30 6.65
CA ALA A 80 3.65 -5.00 6.65
C ALA A 80 2.98 -4.93 5.27
N ALA A 81 2.18 -5.95 4.94
CA ALA A 81 1.31 -5.93 3.78
C ALA A 81 0.00 -6.69 4.07
N ALA A 82 -1.08 -6.31 3.39
CA ALA A 82 -2.35 -7.01 3.45
C ALA A 82 -2.99 -7.11 2.07
N VAL A 83 -3.50 -8.30 1.73
CA VAL A 83 -4.37 -8.50 0.57
C VAL A 83 -5.71 -7.82 0.82
N ILE A 84 -6.05 -6.83 0.02
CA ILE A 84 -7.30 -6.07 0.10
C ILE A 84 -8.33 -6.48 -0.95
N GLY A 85 -7.92 -7.25 -1.95
CA GLY A 85 -8.78 -7.74 -3.01
C GLY A 85 -8.01 -8.47 -4.10
N ARG A 86 -8.65 -8.62 -5.26
CA ARG A 86 -8.08 -9.25 -6.46
C ARG A 86 -8.49 -8.46 -7.68
N LEU A 87 -7.65 -8.42 -8.72
CA LEU A 87 -8.04 -7.83 -10.00
C LEU A 87 -9.31 -8.55 -10.49
N PRO A 88 -10.38 -7.81 -10.83
CA PRO A 88 -11.57 -8.41 -11.41
C PRO A 88 -11.27 -9.12 -12.72
N GLU A 89 -12.08 -10.12 -13.08
CA GLU A 89 -11.92 -10.84 -14.35
C GLU A 89 -11.92 -9.87 -15.54
N GLY A 90 -10.93 -10.04 -16.42
CA GLY A 90 -10.76 -9.18 -17.60
C GLY A 90 -10.16 -7.79 -17.32
N ARG A 91 -9.86 -7.44 -16.06
CA ARG A 91 -9.14 -6.21 -15.71
C ARG A 91 -7.68 -6.50 -15.35
N THR A 92 -6.82 -5.56 -15.72
CA THR A 92 -5.37 -5.63 -15.53
C THR A 92 -4.88 -4.59 -14.53
N VAL A 93 -3.59 -4.65 -14.19
CA VAL A 93 -2.95 -3.58 -13.41
C VAL A 93 -2.91 -2.24 -14.17
N ASP A 94 -2.90 -2.27 -15.51
CA ASP A 94 -2.97 -1.05 -16.34
C ASP A 94 -4.34 -0.38 -16.20
N ASP A 95 -5.41 -1.16 -16.10
CA ASP A 95 -6.76 -0.64 -15.88
C ASP A 95 -6.89 -0.02 -14.48
N LEU A 96 -6.24 -0.61 -13.48
CA LEU A 96 -6.18 -0.06 -12.13
C LEU A 96 -5.36 1.25 -12.12
N ASP A 97 -4.21 1.27 -12.79
CA ASP A 97 -3.38 2.44 -12.98
C ASP A 97 -4.15 3.61 -13.64
N MET A 98 -4.94 3.33 -14.68
CA MET A 98 -5.83 4.31 -15.32
C MET A 98 -6.89 4.91 -14.39
N LEU A 99 -7.37 4.15 -13.41
CA LEU A 99 -8.26 4.66 -12.38
C LEU A 99 -7.50 5.55 -11.39
N LEU A 100 -6.39 5.05 -10.87
CA LEU A 100 -5.68 5.64 -9.74
C LEU A 100 -4.90 6.91 -10.10
N GLN A 101 -4.35 7.00 -11.32
CA GLN A 101 -3.63 8.20 -11.77
C GLN A 101 -4.51 9.45 -11.87
N LYS A 102 -5.83 9.29 -11.88
CA LYS A 102 -6.81 10.39 -11.94
C LYS A 102 -7.11 11.01 -10.57
N ILE A 103 -6.64 10.39 -9.49
CA ILE A 103 -6.85 10.90 -8.13
C ILE A 103 -6.11 12.24 -7.97
N PRO A 104 -6.81 13.34 -7.62
CA PRO A 104 -6.15 14.62 -7.37
C PRO A 104 -5.14 14.53 -6.22
N MET A 105 -3.98 15.18 -6.36
CA MET A 105 -2.96 15.24 -5.31
C MET A 105 -3.31 16.30 -4.23
N SER A 106 -4.53 16.22 -3.70
CA SER A 106 -5.08 17.17 -2.72
C SER A 106 -6.01 16.48 -1.74
N THR A 107 -6.02 16.96 -0.48
CA THR A 107 -6.85 16.36 0.58
C THR A 107 -8.34 16.36 0.18
N PRO A 108 -9.00 15.19 0.12
CA PRO A 108 -10.41 15.08 -0.21
C PRO A 108 -11.25 15.83 0.83
N ASP A 109 -12.40 16.37 0.43
CA ASP A 109 -13.22 17.22 1.31
C ASP A 109 -13.59 16.53 2.63
N MET A 110 -13.90 15.23 2.58
CA MET A 110 -14.25 14.45 3.76
C MET A 110 -13.09 14.26 4.75
N ASP A 111 -11.85 14.41 4.29
CA ASP A 111 -10.65 14.27 5.13
C ASP A 111 -10.12 15.62 5.65
N LYS A 112 -10.55 16.77 5.10
CA LYS A 112 -10.01 18.11 5.46
C LYS A 112 -10.08 18.46 6.95
N GLY A 113 -11.07 17.94 7.69
CA GLY A 113 -11.20 18.17 9.14
C GLY A 113 -10.31 17.28 10.00
N ARG A 114 -9.83 16.16 9.44
CA ARG A 114 -9.01 15.15 10.12
C ARG A 114 -7.54 15.24 9.71
N GLU A 115 -7.30 15.59 8.46
CA GLU A 115 -6.01 15.48 7.80
C GLU A 115 -5.41 16.86 7.56
N PRO A 116 -4.37 17.27 8.32
CA PRO A 116 -3.80 18.61 8.21
C PRO A 116 -3.05 18.83 6.90
N ALA A 117 -2.68 17.76 6.19
CA ALA A 117 -1.94 17.81 4.93
C ALA A 117 -2.17 16.55 4.08
N TRP A 118 -1.97 16.70 2.77
CA TRP A 118 -1.95 15.58 1.85
C TRP A 118 -0.70 14.71 2.06
N THR A 119 -0.89 13.39 2.06
CA THR A 119 0.16 12.39 2.25
C THR A 119 -0.11 11.13 1.41
N CYS A 120 0.89 10.26 1.24
CA CYS A 120 0.68 8.93 0.61
C CYS A 120 -0.38 8.10 1.32
N ARG A 121 -0.53 8.24 2.65
CA ARG A 121 -1.64 7.64 3.41
C ARG A 121 -2.99 8.20 3.00
N VAL A 122 -3.10 9.52 2.85
CA VAL A 122 -4.35 10.15 2.38
C VAL A 122 -4.67 9.71 0.95
N TRP A 123 -3.66 9.58 0.09
CA TRP A 123 -3.85 9.02 -1.25
C TRP A 123 -4.37 7.57 -1.22
N ILE A 124 -3.87 6.70 -0.33
CA ILE A 124 -4.38 5.33 -0.19
C ILE A 124 -5.85 5.31 0.25
N ARG A 125 -6.24 6.19 1.18
CA ARG A 125 -7.64 6.33 1.60
C ARG A 125 -8.53 6.66 0.39
N GLU A 126 -8.11 7.63 -0.40
CA GLU A 126 -8.85 8.04 -1.60
C GLU A 126 -8.84 6.94 -2.68
N ALA A 127 -7.71 6.26 -2.86
CA ALA A 127 -7.60 5.11 -3.76
C ALA A 127 -8.60 4.00 -3.40
N LEU A 128 -8.72 3.65 -2.11
CA LEU A 128 -9.71 2.67 -1.64
C LEU A 128 -11.15 3.09 -1.96
N ARG A 129 -11.51 4.37 -1.78
CA ARG A 129 -12.83 4.89 -2.14
C ARG A 129 -13.10 4.78 -3.63
N HIS A 130 -12.13 5.19 -4.47
CA HIS A 130 -12.23 5.07 -5.92
C HIS A 130 -12.33 3.60 -6.36
N MET A 131 -11.53 2.72 -5.79
CA MET A 131 -11.55 1.29 -6.08
C MET A 131 -12.89 0.66 -5.68
N HIS A 132 -13.43 1.02 -4.51
CA HIS A 132 -14.74 0.57 -4.05
C HIS A 132 -15.87 1.04 -4.99
N ALA A 133 -15.91 2.33 -5.29
CA ALA A 133 -16.93 2.92 -6.16
C ALA A 133 -16.90 2.35 -7.60
N ASN A 134 -15.77 1.79 -8.03
CA ASN A 134 -15.58 1.23 -9.37
C ASN A 134 -15.52 -0.31 -9.37
N ALA A 135 -15.96 -0.96 -8.29
CA ALA A 135 -16.04 -2.41 -8.14
C ALA A 135 -14.69 -3.13 -8.39
N TRP A 136 -13.61 -2.57 -7.86
CA TRP A 136 -12.31 -3.24 -7.78
C TRP A 136 -12.14 -4.03 -6.47
N VAL A 137 -12.70 -3.50 -5.39
CA VAL A 137 -12.73 -4.10 -4.06
C VAL A 137 -14.04 -3.74 -3.36
N VAL A 138 -14.39 -4.45 -2.31
CA VAL A 138 -15.42 -4.02 -1.35
C VAL A 138 -14.70 -3.50 -0.11
N CYS A 139 -14.76 -2.19 0.13
CA CYS A 139 -14.16 -1.53 1.28
C CYS A 139 -15.09 -0.41 1.75
N GLU A 140 -16.08 -0.77 2.56
CA GLU A 140 -17.13 0.16 3.03
C GLU A 140 -16.62 1.11 4.11
N ASP A 141 -15.62 0.66 4.90
CA ASP A 141 -15.01 1.43 5.99
C ASP A 141 -13.50 1.59 5.77
N VAL A 142 -13.14 2.68 5.07
CA VAL A 142 -11.75 3.07 4.81
C VAL A 142 -11.00 3.43 6.09
N ASP A 143 -11.71 3.90 7.12
CA ASP A 143 -11.09 4.24 8.41
C ASP A 143 -10.66 2.98 9.16
N ALA A 144 -11.50 1.94 9.14
CA ALA A 144 -11.16 0.64 9.71
C ALA A 144 -10.03 -0.04 8.95
N MET A 145 -10.02 0.02 7.61
CA MET A 145 -8.92 -0.50 6.79
C MET A 145 -7.59 0.22 7.09
N GLU A 146 -7.61 1.54 7.25
CA GLU A 146 -6.41 2.30 7.63
C GLU A 146 -5.95 1.93 9.06
N ALA A 147 -6.87 1.83 10.02
CA ALA A 147 -6.56 1.45 11.39
C ALA A 147 -5.92 0.06 11.47
N GLU A 148 -6.42 -0.88 10.66
CA GLU A 148 -5.85 -2.22 10.52
C GLU A 148 -4.41 -2.18 10.01
N MET A 149 -4.14 -1.43 8.93
CA MET A 149 -2.77 -1.30 8.41
C MET A 149 -1.84 -0.60 9.41
N TRP A 150 -2.31 0.43 10.12
CA TRP A 150 -1.54 1.07 11.18
C TRP A 150 -1.17 0.09 12.29
N ARG A 151 -2.07 -0.81 12.68
CA ARG A 151 -1.79 -1.83 13.69
C ARG A 151 -0.65 -2.74 13.22
N HIS A 152 -0.76 -3.30 12.03
CA HIS A 152 0.29 -4.15 11.45
C HIS A 152 1.64 -3.43 11.32
N GLY A 153 1.64 -2.19 10.82
CA GLY A 153 2.86 -1.39 10.70
C GLY A 153 3.50 -1.10 12.06
N LYS A 154 2.71 -0.69 13.07
CA LYS A 154 3.21 -0.39 14.41
C LYS A 154 3.77 -1.61 15.13
N GLU A 155 3.11 -2.76 15.00
CA GLU A 155 3.62 -4.04 15.50
C GLU A 155 5.00 -4.36 14.88
N ALA A 156 5.13 -4.22 13.56
CA ALA A 156 6.39 -4.42 12.86
C ALA A 156 7.46 -3.40 13.29
N ALA A 157 7.13 -2.11 13.38
CA ALA A 157 8.06 -1.07 13.82
C ALA A 157 8.57 -1.30 15.25
N ALA A 158 7.70 -1.78 16.17
CA ALA A 158 8.09 -2.14 17.52
C ALA A 158 9.04 -3.35 17.54
N ALA A 159 8.76 -4.36 16.74
CA ALA A 159 9.63 -5.53 16.60
C ALA A 159 10.99 -5.18 15.97
N ILE A 160 11.03 -4.24 15.03
CA ILE A 160 12.27 -3.75 14.41
C ILE A 160 13.11 -2.99 15.44
N GLU A 161 12.47 -2.13 16.23
CA GLU A 161 13.15 -1.41 17.32
C GLU A 161 13.70 -2.35 18.41
N ALA A 162 13.04 -3.48 18.64
CA ALA A 162 13.46 -4.50 19.59
C ALA A 162 14.48 -5.50 19.02
N ASP A 163 14.89 -5.37 17.75
CA ASP A 163 15.74 -6.32 17.02
C ASP A 163 15.17 -7.76 17.01
N THR A 164 13.84 -7.89 17.05
CA THR A 164 13.11 -9.16 16.98
C THR A 164 12.40 -9.37 15.65
N PHE A 165 12.44 -8.38 14.75
CA PHE A 165 11.80 -8.47 13.44
C PHE A 165 12.61 -9.35 12.49
N THR A 166 11.98 -10.42 12.01
CA THR A 166 12.63 -11.38 11.10
C THR A 166 12.21 -11.19 9.65
N MET A 167 10.92 -10.93 9.42
CA MET A 167 10.27 -10.76 8.12
C MET A 167 8.88 -10.13 8.29
N ALA A 168 8.40 -9.47 7.24
CA ALA A 168 7.03 -8.98 7.17
C ALA A 168 6.05 -10.14 6.99
N MET A 169 4.87 -10.00 7.57
CA MET A 169 3.77 -10.93 7.34
C MET A 169 2.84 -10.34 6.29
N LEU A 170 2.45 -11.17 5.31
CA LEU A 170 1.34 -10.88 4.41
C LEU A 170 0.05 -11.31 5.08
N HIS A 171 -0.80 -10.33 5.37
CA HIS A 171 -2.10 -10.53 5.98
C HIS A 171 -3.21 -10.61 4.92
N THR A 172 -4.38 -11.11 5.31
CA THR A 172 -5.62 -10.89 4.57
C THR A 172 -6.37 -9.79 5.30
N ALA A 173 -6.78 -8.75 4.58
CA ALA A 173 -7.49 -7.63 5.17
C ALA A 173 -8.86 -8.07 5.72
N ALA A 174 -9.23 -7.55 6.89
CA ALA A 174 -10.56 -7.77 7.46
C ALA A 174 -11.59 -6.76 6.94
N HIS A 175 -11.14 -5.56 6.54
CA HIS A 175 -12.02 -4.45 6.13
C HIS A 175 -11.95 -4.14 4.62
N SER A 176 -11.40 -5.06 3.83
CA SER A 176 -11.47 -5.02 2.37
C SER A 176 -11.41 -6.43 1.80
N HIS A 177 -12.22 -6.72 0.78
CA HIS A 177 -12.25 -8.03 0.11
C HIS A 177 -12.55 -7.90 -1.39
N PRO A 178 -12.36 -8.98 -2.19
CA PRO A 178 -12.76 -8.98 -3.60
C PRO A 178 -14.26 -8.71 -3.78
N VAL A 179 -14.62 -8.14 -4.93
CA VAL A 179 -16.02 -7.98 -5.37
C VAL A 179 -16.72 -9.30 -5.66
#